data_AF-A0A8C2JUA9-F1
#
_entry.id   AF-A0A8C2JUA9-F1
#
_cell.length_a   1.000
_cell.length_b   1.000
_cell.length_c   1.000
_cell.angle_alpha   90.00
_cell.angle_beta   90.00
_cell.angle_gamma   90.00
#
_symmetry.space_group_name_H-M   'P 1'
#
loop_
_entity.id
_entity.type
_entity.pdbx_description
1 polymer ?
#
loop_
_entity_poly.entity_id
_entity_poly.type
_entity_poly.pdbx_seq_one_letter_code
_entity_poly.pdbx_strand_id
1 'polypeptide(L)'
;NVNMNLSTTVTLLCSNILKEPSYIAWFKQTNDSLPLCIATQYVSEKPADSIYFNGFKENHLEMSVEKTFSSLKTVHVDVSDSGIFYCGYVLTNHMMFHDKTQLVVVNGNILRFHLMFISFIYSSIIYIQYCC
;
A
#
# COMPACT_ATOMS: atom_id res chain seq x y z
N ASN A 1 2.79 37.05 7.60
CA ASN A 1 2.27 35.77 8.14
C ASN A 1 2.54 34.67 7.13
N VAL A 2 3.65 33.96 7.28
CA VAL A 2 3.94 32.77 6.47
C VAL A 2 3.21 31.61 7.15
N ASN A 3 2.13 31.13 6.54
CA ASN A 3 1.54 29.86 6.96
C ASN A 3 2.53 28.76 6.56
N MET A 4 3.29 28.24 7.53
CA MET A 4 4.04 27.00 7.33
C MET A 4 3.01 25.90 7.13
N ASN A 5 2.85 25.42 5.89
CA ASN A 5 2.19 24.16 5.66
C ASN A 5 3.03 23.10 6.38
N LEU A 6 2.55 22.62 7.52
CA LEU A 6 3.14 21.47 8.19
C LEU A 6 3.15 20.33 7.17
N SER A 7 4.33 19.82 6.79
CA SER A 7 4.42 18.64 5.92
C SER A 7 3.71 17.49 6.63
N THR A 8 2.50 17.20 6.16
CA THR A 8 1.65 16.18 6.79
C THR A 8 2.05 14.85 6.17
N THR A 9 2.36 13.88 7.04
CA THR A 9 2.78 12.54 6.63
C THR A 9 1.73 11.54 7.09
N VAL A 10 1.43 10.56 6.25
CA VAL A 10 0.53 9.46 6.56
C VAL A 10 1.28 8.14 6.34
N THR A 11 1.13 7.19 7.26
CA THR A 11 1.70 5.85 7.12
C THR A 11 0.59 4.84 7.22
N LEU A 12 0.43 4.02 6.18
CA LEU A 12 -0.46 2.87 6.13
C LEU A 12 0.33 1.63 6.52
N LEU A 13 -0.31 0.73 7.26
CA LEU A 13 0.30 -0.51 7.72
C LEU A 13 -0.45 -1.69 7.13
N CYS A 14 0.31 -2.71 6.74
CA CYS A 14 -0.16 -4.02 6.31
C CYS A 14 0.42 -5.06 7.25
N SER A 15 -0.42 -5.70 8.06
CA SER A 15 0.04 -6.66 9.08
C SER A 15 -0.12 -8.11 8.60
N ASN A 16 0.52 -9.04 9.31
CA ASN A 16 0.44 -10.50 9.05
C ASN A 16 0.97 -10.91 7.67
N ILE A 17 2.07 -10.28 7.26
CA ILE A 17 2.80 -10.68 6.06
C ILE A 17 3.38 -12.09 6.23
N LEU A 18 3.46 -12.85 5.13
CA LEU A 18 4.05 -14.18 5.10
C LEU A 18 5.41 -14.21 5.83
N LYS A 19 5.64 -15.29 6.59
CA LYS A 19 6.96 -15.61 7.16
C LYS A 19 7.92 -16.23 6.13
N GLU A 20 7.38 -16.66 5.00
CA GLU A 20 8.13 -17.29 3.92
C GLU A 20 8.57 -16.25 2.86
N PRO A 21 9.70 -16.46 2.16
CA PRO A 21 10.19 -15.52 1.16
C PRO A 21 9.18 -15.31 0.03
N SER A 22 8.77 -14.06 -0.18
CA SER A 22 7.81 -13.65 -1.20
C SER A 22 7.95 -12.15 -1.48
N TYR A 23 7.31 -11.67 -2.54
CA TYR A 23 7.15 -10.24 -2.81
C TYR A 23 5.91 -9.72 -2.11
N ILE A 24 6.04 -8.58 -1.45
CA ILE A 24 4.91 -7.77 -0.98
C ILE A 24 4.70 -6.65 -1.95
N ALA A 25 3.45 -6.40 -2.30
CA ALA A 25 3.06 -5.34 -3.20
C ALA A 25 1.95 -4.48 -2.58
N TRP A 26 2.09 -3.18 -2.79
CA TRP A 26 1.06 -2.19 -2.50
C TRP A 26 0.36 -1.78 -3.79
N PHE A 27 -0.95 -1.60 -3.70
CA PHE A 27 -1.79 -1.14 -4.79
C PHE A 27 -2.59 0.08 -4.35
N LYS A 28 -2.82 1.00 -5.28
CA LYS A 28 -3.75 2.12 -5.11
C LYS A 28 -4.88 2.01 -6.14
N GLN A 29 -6.09 2.16 -5.66
CA GLN A 29 -7.30 2.27 -6.46
C GLN A 29 -7.92 3.66 -6.25
N THR A 30 -8.29 4.33 -7.33
CA THR A 30 -9.01 5.61 -7.29
C THR A 30 -10.41 5.40 -7.87
N ASN A 31 -11.44 5.86 -7.16
CA ASN A 31 -12.87 5.81 -7.52
C ASN A 31 -13.33 4.56 -8.29
N ASP A 32 -13.16 4.53 -9.63
CA ASP A 32 -13.63 3.46 -10.52
C ASP A 32 -12.51 2.77 -11.34
N SER A 33 -11.24 3.01 -11.01
CA SER A 33 -10.11 2.33 -11.67
C SER A 33 -9.93 0.91 -11.14
N LEU A 34 -9.23 0.06 -11.89
CA LEU A 34 -8.63 -1.13 -11.30
C LEU A 34 -7.51 -0.72 -10.34
N PRO A 35 -7.25 -1.50 -9.26
CA PRO A 35 -6.08 -1.26 -8.41
C PRO A 35 -4.79 -1.39 -9.23
N LEU A 36 -3.95 -0.36 -9.18
CA LEU A 36 -2.64 -0.34 -9.83
C LEU A 36 -1.55 -0.64 -8.81
N CYS A 37 -0.61 -1.52 -9.15
CA CYS A 37 0.56 -1.77 -8.30
C CYS A 37 1.41 -0.50 -8.24
N ILE A 38 1.74 -0.02 -7.05
CA ILE A 38 2.47 1.25 -6.86
C ILE A 38 3.88 1.05 -6.33
N ALA A 39 4.08 -0.01 -5.55
CA ALA A 39 5.37 -0.38 -5.00
C ALA A 39 5.43 -1.89 -4.71
N THR A 40 6.60 -2.50 -4.87
CA THR A 40 6.86 -3.87 -4.40
C THR A 40 8.25 -3.99 -3.77
N GLN A 41 8.38 -4.92 -2.83
CA GLN A 41 9.66 -5.24 -2.21
C GLN A 41 9.70 -6.73 -1.83
N TYR A 42 10.87 -7.34 -2.00
CA TYR A 42 11.10 -8.73 -1.62
C TYR A 42 11.32 -8.86 -0.11
N VAL A 43 10.58 -9.77 0.53
CA VAL A 43 10.71 -10.07 1.96
C VAL A 43 11.88 -11.04 2.16
N SER A 44 12.95 -10.57 2.81
CA SER A 44 14.08 -11.41 3.23
C SER A 44 14.84 -10.79 4.41
N GLU A 45 15.85 -11.47 4.96
CA GLU A 45 16.72 -10.88 6.02
C GLU A 45 17.56 -9.70 5.51
N LYS A 46 17.82 -9.64 4.21
CA LYS A 46 18.51 -8.54 3.52
C LYS A 46 17.67 -8.16 2.30
N PRO A 47 16.57 -7.42 2.51
CA PRO A 47 15.64 -7.10 1.43
C PRO A 47 16.34 -6.24 0.38
N ALA A 48 15.96 -6.43 -0.88
CA ALA A 48 16.34 -5.51 -1.94
C ALA A 48 15.60 -4.18 -1.76
N ASP A 49 16.04 -3.14 -2.45
CA ASP A 49 15.35 -1.85 -2.48
C ASP A 49 13.93 -1.99 -3.05
N SER A 50 13.03 -1.13 -2.59
CA SER A 50 11.66 -1.07 -3.09
C SER A 50 11.62 -0.62 -4.55
N ILE A 51 10.81 -1.29 -5.37
CA ILE A 51 10.59 -0.93 -6.78
C ILE A 51 9.25 -0.20 -6.88
N TYR A 52 9.23 0.95 -7.54
CA TYR A 52 8.04 1.80 -7.71
C TYR A 52 7.55 1.79 -9.15
N PHE A 53 6.22 1.83 -9.33
CA PHE A 53 5.56 1.68 -10.64
C PHE A 53 4.57 2.82 -10.89
N ASN A 54 4.01 2.87 -12.11
CA ASN A 54 2.88 3.75 -12.46
C ASN A 54 3.11 5.24 -12.14
N GLY A 55 4.36 5.70 -12.23
CA GLY A 55 4.74 7.09 -11.98
C GLY A 55 4.90 7.45 -10.50
N PHE A 56 4.65 6.52 -9.58
CA PHE A 56 4.94 6.68 -8.16
C PHE A 56 6.45 6.61 -7.91
N LYS A 57 6.91 7.35 -6.89
CA LYS A 57 8.33 7.54 -6.60
C LYS A 57 8.56 7.64 -5.10
N GLU A 58 9.75 7.21 -4.67
CA GLU A 58 10.19 7.18 -3.27
C GLU A 58 10.13 8.54 -2.56
N ASN A 59 10.28 9.65 -3.29
CA ASN A 59 10.24 11.00 -2.71
C ASN A 59 8.84 11.45 -2.23
N HIS A 60 7.79 10.74 -2.63
CA HIS A 60 6.41 11.00 -2.23
C HIS A 60 5.80 9.80 -1.50
N LEU A 61 6.17 8.58 -1.91
CA LEU A 61 5.69 7.32 -1.35
C LEU A 61 6.88 6.43 -1.00
N GLU A 62 7.08 6.19 0.28
CA GLU A 62 8.15 5.34 0.82
C GLU A 62 7.54 4.00 1.27
N MET A 63 7.93 2.91 0.60
CA MET A 63 7.60 1.55 1.03
C MET A 63 8.72 0.97 1.89
N SER A 64 8.34 0.32 2.98
CA SER A 64 9.25 -0.49 3.81
C SER A 64 8.61 -1.84 4.14
N VAL A 65 9.44 -2.87 4.23
CA VAL A 65 9.07 -4.23 4.60
C VAL A 65 9.90 -4.69 5.78
N GLU A 66 9.22 -5.13 6.82
CA GLU A 66 9.78 -5.85 7.97
C GLU A 66 9.29 -7.30 7.98
N LYS A 67 9.82 -8.12 8.90
CA LYS A 67 9.52 -9.57 8.97
C LYS A 67 8.03 -9.89 9.14
N THR A 68 7.23 -8.97 9.69
CA THR A 68 5.82 -9.23 10.04
C THR A 68 4.84 -8.22 9.45
N PHE A 69 5.33 -7.12 8.91
CA PHE A 69 4.48 -6.05 8.37
C PHE A 69 5.20 -5.27 7.28
N SER A 70 4.41 -4.56 6.47
CA SER A 70 4.90 -3.59 5.50
C SER A 70 4.23 -2.27 5.79
N SER A 71 4.97 -1.19 5.58
CA SER A 71 4.46 0.16 5.70
C SER A 71 4.57 0.87 4.36
N LEU A 72 3.59 1.73 4.11
CA LEU A 72 3.57 2.66 2.99
C LEU A 72 3.36 4.06 3.54
N LYS A 73 4.40 4.88 3.48
CA LYS A 73 4.41 6.24 3.99
C LYS A 73 4.28 7.22 2.84
N THR A 74 3.29 8.11 2.90
CA THR A 74 3.15 9.22 1.97
C THR A 74 3.57 10.51 2.66
N VAL A 75 4.53 11.21 2.07
CA VAL A 75 5.03 12.52 2.54
C VAL A 75 4.37 13.64 1.74
N HIS A 76 4.25 14.84 2.30
CA HIS A 76 3.57 15.97 1.62
C HIS A 76 2.16 15.61 1.14
N VAL A 77 1.36 15.01 2.03
CA VAL A 77 0.04 14.48 1.71
C VAL A 77 -0.86 15.55 1.08
N ASP A 78 -1.45 15.20 -0.05
CA ASP A 78 -2.38 16.02 -0.82
C ASP A 78 -3.75 15.33 -0.97
N VAL A 79 -4.78 16.10 -1.36
CA VAL A 79 -6.12 15.56 -1.65
C VAL A 79 -6.07 14.44 -2.69
N SER A 80 -5.16 14.51 -3.66
CA SER A 80 -4.92 13.48 -4.68
C SER A 80 -4.35 12.15 -4.14
N ASP A 81 -3.85 12.13 -2.90
CA ASP A 81 -3.42 10.91 -2.23
C ASP A 81 -4.59 10.06 -1.73
N SER A 82 -5.80 10.63 -1.67
CA SER A 82 -7.01 9.88 -1.37
C SER A 82 -7.20 8.70 -2.32
N GLY A 83 -7.70 7.60 -1.78
CA GLY A 83 -7.88 6.36 -2.53
C GLY A 83 -8.02 5.16 -1.62
N ILE A 84 -8.23 4.00 -2.24
CA ILE A 84 -8.25 2.72 -1.54
C ILE A 84 -6.90 2.05 -1.79
N PHE A 85 -6.20 1.76 -0.70
CA PHE A 85 -4.93 1.08 -0.71
C PHE A 85 -5.12 -0.37 -0.35
N TYR A 86 -4.49 -1.24 -1.12
CA TYR A 86 -4.46 -2.66 -0.86
C TYR A 86 -3.02 -3.10 -0.67
N CYS A 87 -2.80 -4.08 0.19
CA CYS A 87 -1.51 -4.73 0.32
C CYS A 87 -1.68 -6.24 0.30
N GLY A 88 -0.61 -6.94 -0.04
CA GLY A 88 -0.58 -8.38 0.06
C GLY A 88 0.67 -8.97 -0.58
N TYR A 89 0.67 -10.28 -0.74
CA TYR A 89 1.84 -11.04 -1.20
C TYR A 89 1.57 -11.81 -2.48
N VAL A 90 2.64 -12.10 -3.21
CA VAL A 90 2.58 -12.92 -4.41
C VAL A 90 2.83 -14.39 -4.05
N LEU A 91 1.84 -15.24 -4.32
CA LEU A 91 1.94 -16.70 -4.15
C LEU A 91 1.66 -17.39 -5.47
N THR A 92 2.64 -18.14 -6.00
CA THR A 92 2.47 -18.97 -7.20
C THR A 92 1.77 -18.23 -8.36
N ASN A 93 2.15 -16.97 -8.58
CA ASN A 93 1.60 -16.02 -9.57
C ASN A 93 0.20 -15.42 -9.28
N HIS A 94 -0.32 -15.62 -8.07
CA HIS A 94 -1.55 -15.00 -7.59
C HIS A 94 -1.25 -13.96 -6.51
N MET A 95 -1.96 -12.83 -6.56
CA MET A 95 -1.92 -11.82 -5.53
C MET A 95 -2.90 -12.17 -4.41
N MET A 96 -2.40 -12.28 -3.18
CA MET A 96 -3.18 -12.55 -1.98
C MET A 96 -3.28 -11.29 -1.13
N PHE A 97 -4.44 -10.63 -1.17
CA PHE A 97 -4.71 -9.40 -0.41
C PHE A 97 -4.94 -9.67 1.08
N HIS A 98 -4.29 -8.90 1.94
CA HIS A 98 -4.44 -8.99 3.40
C HIS A 98 -5.28 -7.86 3.97
N ASP A 99 -4.88 -6.62 3.67
CA ASP A 99 -5.53 -5.44 4.22
C ASP A 99 -5.99 -4.50 3.10
N LYS A 100 -7.10 -3.81 3.40
CA LYS A 100 -7.61 -2.70 2.62
C LYS A 100 -7.73 -1.48 3.51
N THR A 101 -7.14 -0.36 3.10
CA THR A 101 -7.30 0.91 3.81
C THR A 101 -7.82 1.97 2.86
N GLN A 102 -8.96 2.57 3.17
CA GLN A 102 -9.42 3.76 2.48
C GLN A 102 -8.84 5.00 3.18
N LEU A 103 -8.07 5.78 2.41
CA LEU A 103 -7.50 7.05 2.83
C LEU A 103 -8.35 8.18 2.22
N VAL A 104 -8.82 9.10 3.07
CA VAL A 104 -9.58 10.27 2.66
C VAL A 104 -8.89 11.52 3.21
N VAL A 105 -8.48 12.42 2.32
CA VAL A 105 -7.83 13.68 2.65
C VAL A 105 -8.74 14.83 2.25
N VAL A 106 -9.20 15.62 3.23
CA VAL A 106 -10.12 16.75 2.99
C VAL A 106 -9.73 17.94 3.86
N ASN A 107 -9.44 19.08 3.24
CA ASN A 107 -9.12 20.34 3.92
C ASN A 107 -8.05 20.20 5.02
N GLY A 108 -6.99 19.41 4.76
CA GLY A 108 -5.92 19.13 5.71
C GLY A 108 -6.24 18.07 6.77
N ASN A 109 -7.47 17.54 6.80
CA ASN A 109 -7.82 16.42 7.66
C ASN A 109 -7.53 15.10 6.96
N ILE A 110 -7.03 14.12 7.72
CA ILE A 110 -6.75 12.76 7.25
C ILE A 110 -7.67 11.79 7.98
N LEU A 111 -8.49 11.06 7.22
CA LEU A 111 -9.34 9.98 7.71
C LEU A 111 -8.84 8.65 7.14
N ARG A 112 -8.75 7.63 8.00
CA ARG A 112 -8.31 6.29 7.62
C ARG A 112 -9.37 5.28 8.03
N PHE A 113 -9.86 4.52 7.05
CA PHE A 113 -10.81 3.43 7.29
C PHE A 113 -10.14 2.11 6.92
N HIS A 114 -9.70 1.38 7.94
CA HIS A 114 -8.98 0.12 7.78
C HIS A 114 -9.94 -1.06 7.88
N LEU A 115 -9.85 -1.97 6.92
CA LEU A 115 -10.60 -3.23 6.88
C LEU A 115 -9.62 -4.37 6.66
N MET A 116 -9.52 -5.23 7.67
CA MET A 116 -8.75 -6.47 7.61
C MET A 116 -9.63 -7.55 6.97
N PHE A 117 -9.14 -8.21 5.92
CA PHE A 117 -9.88 -9.35 5.36
C PHE A 117 -9.72 -10.54 6.29
N ILE A 118 -10.75 -10.86 7.08
CA ILE A 118 -10.77 -12.10 7.86
C ILE A 118 -10.75 -13.26 6.86
N SER A 119 -9.71 -14.08 6.93
CA SER A 119 -9.31 -15.12 5.97
C SER A 119 -10.33 -16.26 5.73
N PHE A 120 -11.56 -16.17 6.23
CA PHE A 120 -12.52 -17.28 6.23
C PHE A 120 -13.76 -17.12 5.35
N ILE A 121 -14.02 -15.98 4.70
CA ILE A 121 -15.31 -15.85 3.96
C ILE A 121 -15.28 -15.14 2.60
N TYR A 122 -14.26 -14.37 2.26
CA TYR A 122 -14.22 -13.73 0.94
C TYR A 122 -12.80 -13.74 0.39
N SER A 123 -12.42 -14.89 -0.17
CA SER A 123 -11.42 -14.95 -1.22
C SER A 123 -12.01 -14.23 -2.45
N SER A 124 -12.10 -12.91 -2.39
CA SER A 124 -12.27 -12.09 -3.58
C SER A 124 -10.95 -12.22 -4.34
N ILE A 125 -10.86 -13.24 -5.20
CA ILE A 125 -9.80 -13.37 -6.19
C ILE A 125 -10.03 -12.20 -7.15
N ILE A 126 -9.51 -11.03 -6.78
CA ILE A 126 -9.33 -9.96 -7.76
C ILE A 126 -8.23 -10.50 -8.64
N TYR A 127 -8.60 -10.98 -9.83
CA TYR A 127 -7.68 -11.27 -10.92
C TYR A 127 -7.02 -9.95 -11.32
N ILE A 128 -6.01 -9.53 -10.56
CA ILE A 128 -5.06 -8.54 -11.07
C ILE A 128 -4.19 -9.32 -12.04
N GLN A 129 -4.68 -9.41 -13.27
CA GLN A 129 -3.98 -9.98 -14.39
C GLN A 129 -2.67 -9.17 -14.54
N TYR A 130 -1.55 -9.87 -14.42
CA TYR A 130 -0.17 -9.34 -14.43
C TYR A 130 0.21 -8.60 -13.13
N CYS A 131 0.67 -9.36 -12.12
CA CYS A 131 1.38 -8.77 -10.98
C CYS A 131 2.58 -7.95 -11.46
N CYS A 132 2.99 -6.98 -10.62
CA CYS A 132 4.33 -6.41 -10.66
C CYS A 132 5.38 -7.53 -10.84
#